data_AF-A0A3S4QTF8-F1
#
_entry.id   AF-A0A3S4QTF8-F1
#
_cell.length_a   1.000
_cell.length_b   1.000
_cell.length_c   1.000
_cell.angle_alpha   90.00
_cell.angle_beta   90.00
_cell.angle_gamma   90.00
#
_symmetry.space_group_name_H-M   'P 1'
#
loop_
_entity.id
_entity.type
_entity.pdbx_description
1 polymer ?
#
loop_
_entity_poly.entity_id
_entity_poly.type
_entity_poly.pdbx_seq_one_letter_code
_entity_poly.pdbx_strand_id
1 'polypeptide(L)' 'MQTLATCLVLIVIIEHFFIMYLEICKIPSSQAARIFGLPIEFLQQKSVQVLFSNQGLYNGFLATGLAWAYFFRPTSCSH' A
#
# COMPACT_ATOMS: atom_id res chain seq x y z
N MET A 1 -18.76 -5.76 19.25
CA MET A 1 -18.26 -6.40 18.00
C MET A 1 -17.47 -5.38 17.21
N GLN A 2 -16.17 -5.19 17.52
CA GLN A 2 -15.35 -4.18 16.81
C GLN A 2 -13.85 -4.52 16.76
N THR A 3 -13.37 -5.41 17.62
CA THR A 3 -11.94 -5.79 17.70
C THR A 3 -11.45 -6.47 16.43
N LEU A 4 -12.20 -7.43 15.88
CA LEU A 4 -11.80 -8.10 14.64
C LEU A 4 -11.73 -7.12 13.46
N ALA A 5 -12.74 -6.27 13.29
CA ALA A 5 -12.76 -5.26 12.23
C ALA A 5 -11.59 -4.28 12.37
N THR A 6 -11.30 -3.82 13.60
CA THR A 6 -10.13 -3.00 13.90
C THR A 6 -8.83 -3.70 13.52
N CYS A 7 -8.64 -4.96 13.92
CA CYS A 7 -7.44 -5.72 13.57
C CYS A 7 -7.28 -5.82 12.04
N LEU A 8 -8.35 -6.12 11.32
CA LEU A 8 -8.32 -6.20 9.85
C LEU A 8 -7.97 -4.85 9.21
N VAL A 9 -8.54 -3.74 9.69
CA VAL A 9 -8.22 -2.40 9.17
C VAL A 9 -6.75 -2.06 9.38
N LEU A 10 -6.19 -2.37 10.56
CA LEU A 10 -4.77 -2.12 10.84
C LEU A 10 -3.86 -2.99 9.95
N ILE A 11 -4.21 -4.26 9.73
CA ILE A 11 -3.48 -5.14 8.80
C ILE A 11 -3.51 -4.55 7.39
N VAL A 12 -4.69 -4.15 6.90
CA VAL A 12 -4.85 -3.56 5.56
C VAL A 12 -4.01 -2.30 5.40
N ILE A 13 -3.98 -1.40 6.39
CA ILE A 13 -3.14 -0.20 6.37
C ILE A 13 -1.65 -0.59 6.23
N ILE A 14 -1.19 -1.56 7.01
CA ILE A 14 0.20 -2.02 6.99
C ILE A 14 0.54 -2.65 5.63
N GLU A 15 -0.34 -3.50 5.09
CA GLU A 15 -0.17 -4.14 3.79
C GLU A 15 -0.01 -3.10 2.67
N HIS A 16 -0.85 -2.07 2.63
CA HIS A 16 -0.79 -1.05 1.59
C HIS A 16 0.49 -0.21 1.67
N PHE A 17 0.95 0.16 2.88
CA PHE A 17 2.24 0.85 3.02
C PHE A 17 3.42 -0.04 2.65
N PHE A 18 3.37 -1.33 2.99
CA PHE A 18 4.40 -2.29 2.61
C PHE A 18 4.46 -2.46 1.08
N ILE A 19 3.32 -2.62 0.42
CA ILE A 19 3.24 -2.73 -1.04
C ILE A 19 3.73 -1.44 -1.70
N MET A 20 3.26 -0.27 -1.25
CA MET A 20 3.74 1.03 -1.73
C MET A 20 5.27 1.12 -1.68
N TYR A 21 5.88 0.75 -0.55
CA TYR A 21 7.33 0.78 -0.40
C TYR A 21 8.03 -0.12 -1.43
N LEU A 22 7.50 -1.32 -1.67
CA LEU A 22 8.05 -2.21 -2.70
C LEU A 22 7.91 -1.62 -4.11
N GLU A 23 6.75 -1.07 -4.44
CA GLU A 23 6.44 -0.55 -5.77
C GLU A 23 7.22 0.73 -6.12
N ILE A 24 7.45 1.62 -5.16
CA ILE A 24 8.15 2.89 -5.38
C ILE A 24 9.66 2.75 -5.14
N CYS A 25 10.08 2.08 -4.06
CA CYS A 25 11.48 2.10 -3.64
C CYS A 25 12.29 0.88 -4.12
N LYS A 26 11.64 -0.27 -4.39
CA LYS A 26 12.33 -1.51 -4.76
C LYS A 26 12.25 -1.85 -6.23
N ILE A 27 11.45 -1.16 -7.04
CA ILE A 27 11.40 -1.37 -8.48
C ILE A 27 12.35 -0.37 -9.18
N PRO A 28 13.23 -0.82 -10.11
CA PRO A 28 13.48 -2.20 -10.50
C PRO A 28 14.53 -2.88 -9.60
N SER A 29 14.23 -4.08 -9.08
CA SER A 29 15.24 -4.93 -8.41
C SER A 29 14.90 -6.41 -8.56
N SER A 30 15.91 -7.27 -8.45
CA SER A 30 15.74 -8.73 -8.47
C SER A 30 14.86 -9.22 -7.31
N GLN A 31 14.89 -8.52 -6.17
CA GLN A 31 14.01 -8.80 -5.05
C GLN A 31 12.54 -8.50 -5.40
N ALA A 32 12.25 -7.33 -5.97
CA ALA A 32 10.90 -6.98 -6.40
C ALA A 32 10.40 -7.92 -7.50
N ALA A 33 11.24 -8.26 -8.48
CA ALA A 33 10.94 -9.25 -9.52
C ALA A 33 10.49 -10.59 -8.94
N ARG A 34 11.20 -11.08 -7.91
CA ARG A 34 10.84 -12.32 -7.20
C ARG A 34 9.53 -12.20 -6.42
N ILE A 35 9.30 -11.07 -5.76
CA ILE A 35 8.08 -10.86 -4.96
C ILE A 35 6.84 -10.77 -5.85
N PHE A 36 6.92 -10.04 -6.96
CA PHE A 36 5.80 -9.86 -7.90
C PHE A 36 5.70 -10.97 -8.96
N GLY A 37 6.67 -11.89 -9.01
CA GLY A 37 6.69 -12.97 -10.00
C GLY A 37 6.85 -12.46 -11.43
N LEU A 38 7.57 -11.36 -11.62
CA LEU A 38 7.76 -10.68 -12.91
C LEU A 38 9.22 -10.81 -13.38
N PRO A 39 9.48 -10.90 -14.70
CA PRO A 39 10.84 -10.88 -15.23
C PRO A 39 11.53 -9.54 -14.96
N ILE A 40 12.82 -9.58 -14.65
CA ILE A 40 13.59 -8.39 -14.28
C ILE A 40 13.70 -7.40 -15.44
N GLU A 41 13.77 -7.91 -16.67
CA GLU A 41 13.83 -7.13 -17.90
C GLU A 41 12.54 -6.32 -18.11
N PHE A 42 11.40 -6.84 -17.67
CA PHE A 42 10.12 -6.14 -17.71
C PHE A 42 10.09 -4.98 -16.72
N LEU A 43 10.54 -5.21 -15.47
CA LEU A 43 10.62 -4.14 -14.46
C LEU A 43 11.64 -3.05 -14.83
N GLN A 44 12.68 -3.38 -15.59
CA GLN A 44 13.67 -2.41 -16.06
C GLN A 44 13.11 -1.43 -17.11
N GLN A 45 11.94 -1.70 -17.70
CA GLN A 45 11.31 -0.76 -18.62
C GLN A 45 10.84 0.49 -17.88
N LYS A 46 11.21 1.68 -18.38
CA LYS A 46 10.84 2.96 -17.73
C LYS A 46 9.32 3.14 -17.60
N SER A 47 8.54 2.72 -18.60
CA SER A 47 7.07 2.77 -18.56
C SER A 47 6.51 1.92 -17.42
N VAL A 48 7.08 0.75 -17.18
CA VAL A 48 6.70 -0.16 -16.08
C VAL A 48 7.07 0.45 -14.73
N GLN A 49 8.25 1.06 -14.60
CA GLN A 49 8.64 1.74 -13.35
C GLN A 49 7.69 2.90 -13.01
N VAL A 50 7.27 3.68 -14.01
CA VAL A 50 6.27 4.75 -13.83
C VAL A 50 4.91 4.18 -13.46
N LEU A 51 4.47 3.09 -14.10
CA LEU A 51 3.23 2.40 -13.76
C LEU A 51 3.21 1.95 -12.30
N PHE A 52 4.27 1.27 -11.85
CA PHE A 52 4.41 0.81 -10.46
C PHE A 52 4.51 1.99 -9.49
N SER A 53 5.23 3.05 -9.85
CA SER A 53 5.30 4.25 -9.01
C SER A 53 3.93 4.89 -8.82
N ASN A 54 3.10 4.92 -9.87
CA ASN A 54 1.72 5.39 -9.79
C ASN A 54 0.87 4.45 -8.92
N GLN A 55 0.97 3.12 -9.11
CA GLN A 55 0.28 2.14 -8.27
C GLN A 55 0.65 2.31 -6.79
N GLY A 56 1.94 2.49 -6.50
CA GLY A 56 2.43 2.75 -5.16
C GLY A 56 1.85 4.03 -4.56
N LEU A 57 1.77 5.12 -5.33
CA LEU A 57 1.15 6.35 -4.86
C LEU A 57 -0.34 6.16 -4.51
N TYR A 58 -1.10 5.39 -5.30
CA TYR A 58 -2.48 5.05 -4.95
C TYR A 58 -2.56 4.23 -3.66
N ASN A 59 -1.70 3.23 -3.50
CA ASN A 59 -1.60 2.44 -2.27
C ASN A 59 -1.27 3.31 -1.05
N GLY A 60 -0.34 4.25 -1.19
CA GLY A 60 0.02 5.21 -0.14
C GLY A 60 -1.13 6.15 0.23
N PHE A 61 -1.83 6.68 -0.77
CA PHE A 61 -2.99 7.55 -0.55
C PHE A 61 -4.10 6.79 0.19
N LEU A 62 -4.42 5.57 -0.25
CA LEU A 62 -5.44 4.73 0.38
C LEU A 62 -5.05 4.38 1.82
N ALA A 63 -3.81 3.95 2.06
CA ALA A 63 -3.31 3.64 3.40
C ALA A 63 -3.40 4.85 4.33
N THR A 64 -3.00 6.03 3.86
CA THR A 64 -3.08 7.28 4.62
C THR A 64 -4.52 7.67 4.91
N GLY A 65 -5.41 7.54 3.92
CA GLY A 65 -6.84 7.80 4.09
C GLY A 65 -7.48 6.86 5.11
N LEU A 66 -7.15 5.57 5.08
CA LEU A 66 -7.62 4.58 6.06
C LEU A 66 -7.05 4.85 7.46
N ALA A 67 -5.77 5.19 7.57
CA ALA A 67 -5.15 5.55 8.85
C ALA A 67 -5.81 6.80 9.44
N TRP A 68 -6.01 7.84 8.61
CA TRP A 68 -6.72 9.04 9.02
C TRP A 68 -8.15 8.73 9.49
N ALA A 69 -8.89 7.98 8.67
CA ALA A 69 -10.25 7.57 8.97
C ALA A 69 -10.35 6.63 10.17
N TYR A 70 -9.28 5.96 10.60
CA TYR A 70 -9.28 5.12 11.80
C TYR A 70 -8.96 5.94 13.06
N PHE A 71 -7.91 6.77 13.02
CA PHE A 71 -7.41 7.52 14.19
C PHE A 71 -8.16 8.82 14.47
N PHE A 72 -8.65 9.50 13.43
CA PHE A 72 -9.30 10.81 13.54
C PHE A 72 -10.81 10.74 13.29
N ARG A 73 -11.44 9.59 13.54
CA ARG A 73 -12.91 9.49 13.49
C ARG A 73 -13.51 10.54 14.41
N PRO A 74 -14.42 11.40 13.92
CA PRO A 74 -15.21 12.21 14.81
C PRO A 74 -15.97 11.27 15.75
N THR A 75 -15.83 11.47 17.05
CA THR A 75 -16.77 10.90 18.01
C THR A 75 -18.12 11.57 17.73
N SER A 76 -18.97 10.94 16.90
CA SER A 76 -20.38 11.31 16.88
C SER A 76 -20.87 11.17 18.31
N CYS A 77 -21.34 12.28 18.88
CA CYS A 77 -21.81 12.40 20.25
C CYS A 77 -22.69 11.20 20.64
N SER A 78 -22.51 10.78 21.89
CA SER A 78 -23.45 9.93 22.62
C SER A 78 -24.90 10.36 22.37
N HIS A 79 -25.66 9.49 21.71
CA HIS A 79 -27.10 9.42 21.86
C HIS A 79 -27.43 8.00 22.33
#